data_AF-A0A9P7EY06-F1
#
_entry.id   AF-A0A9P7EY06-F1
#
_cell.length_a   1.000
_cell.length_b   1.000
_cell.length_c   1.000
_cell.angle_alpha   90.00
_cell.angle_beta   90.00
_cell.angle_gamma   90.00
#
_symmetry.space_group_name_H-M   'P 1'
#
loop_
_entity.id
_entity.type
_entity.pdbx_description
1 polymer ?
#
loop_
_entity_poly.entity_id
_entity_poly.type
_entity_poly.pdbx_seq_one_letter_code
_entity_poly.pdbx_strand_id
1 'polypeptide(L)'
;YQDIQLHQLSVDKEVTEENRYGQGSDRLAWFWRVNNGHDLKEDVWMDEFYRVNWLKAKARWQRWEEELRLVQHEMGWTVSWFKYRMGEWDQRYQQATKPGHQAYAHRQVLLWGRFALDAENSFKDKLIVVT
;
A
#
# COMPACT_ATOMS: atom_id res chain seq x y z
N TYR A 1 30.25 0.99 -36.82
CA TYR A 1 28.86 0.92 -36.36
C TYR A 1 28.63 -0.49 -35.85
N GLN A 2 28.16 -0.66 -34.61
CA GLN A 2 27.74 -1.97 -34.10
C GLN A 2 26.29 -2.22 -34.49
N ASP A 3 25.98 -3.42 -34.98
CA ASP A 3 24.62 -3.80 -35.35
C ASP A 3 23.75 -4.02 -34.11
N ILE A 4 22.60 -3.36 -34.07
CA ILE A 4 21.63 -3.45 -32.99
C ILE A 4 20.86 -4.76 -33.12
N GLN A 5 21.03 -5.65 -32.14
CA GLN A 5 20.34 -6.93 -32.08
C GLN A 5 19.01 -6.81 -31.32
N LEU A 6 18.00 -7.60 -31.70
CA LEU A 6 16.64 -7.53 -31.11
C LEU A 6 16.64 -7.72 -29.57
N HIS A 7 17.53 -8.57 -29.04
CA HIS A 7 17.67 -8.79 -27.61
C HIS A 7 18.24 -7.57 -26.85
N GLN A 8 18.87 -6.62 -27.56
CA GLN A 8 19.44 -5.38 -27.02
C GLN A 8 18.43 -4.23 -27.01
N LEU A 9 17.33 -4.36 -27.75
CA LEU A 9 16.18 -3.43 -27.76
C LEU A 9 15.17 -3.73 -26.63
N SER A 10 15.46 -4.73 -25.80
CA SER A 10 14.70 -4.97 -24.57
C SER A 10 14.85 -3.76 -23.67
N VAL A 11 13.82 -2.92 -23.62
CA VAL A 11 13.71 -1.83 -22.64
C VAL A 11 13.92 -2.44 -21.26
N ASP A 12 14.79 -1.80 -20.47
CA ASP A 12 14.96 -2.19 -19.07
C ASP A 12 13.60 -2.13 -18.41
N LYS A 13 13.12 -3.29 -17.95
CA LYS A 13 11.76 -3.42 -17.41
C LYS A 13 11.53 -2.56 -16.16
N GLU A 14 12.61 -1.97 -15.63
CA GLU A 14 12.62 -0.88 -14.65
C GLU A 14 11.79 0.34 -15.05
N VAL A 15 11.72 0.65 -16.36
CA VAL A 15 10.97 1.82 -16.88
C VAL A 15 9.50 1.47 -17.14
N THR A 16 9.20 0.21 -17.47
CA THR A 16 7.86 -0.21 -17.89
C THR A 16 7.03 -0.83 -16.77
N GLU A 17 7.65 -1.35 -15.71
CA GLU A 17 6.95 -2.05 -14.62
C GLU A 17 7.44 -1.59 -13.24
N GLU A 18 6.76 -0.60 -12.65
CA GLU A 18 7.14 0.05 -11.38
C GLU A 18 7.15 -0.90 -10.16
N ASN A 19 6.44 -2.03 -10.22
CA ASN A 19 6.20 -2.95 -9.11
C ASN A 19 6.77 -4.37 -9.30
N ARG A 20 7.72 -4.60 -10.22
CA ARG A 20 8.24 -5.95 -10.47
C ARG A 20 9.26 -6.40 -9.42
N TYR A 21 9.10 -7.61 -8.88
CA TYR A 21 10.07 -8.24 -7.98
C TYR A 21 11.36 -8.65 -8.74
N GLY A 22 12.53 -8.43 -8.17
CA GLY A 22 13.82 -8.83 -8.76
C GLY A 22 14.52 -7.76 -9.62
N GLN A 23 14.36 -6.47 -9.32
CA GLN A 23 15.14 -5.36 -9.91
C GLN A 23 16.60 -5.34 -9.40
N GLY A 24 17.31 -6.47 -9.50
CA GLY A 24 18.66 -6.67 -8.98
C GLY A 24 19.77 -6.55 -10.03
N SER A 25 19.49 -6.00 -11.21
CA SER A 25 20.55 -5.74 -12.19
C SER A 25 21.13 -4.35 -11.93
N ASP A 26 22.25 -4.31 -11.22
CA ASP A 26 23.02 -3.09 -10.98
C ASP A 26 23.76 -2.58 -12.24
N ARG A 27 23.38 -3.11 -13.41
CA ARG A 27 24.02 -2.86 -14.70
C ARG A 27 22.99 -2.28 -15.67
N LEU A 28 23.16 -0.98 -15.95
CA LEU A 28 22.55 -0.30 -17.09
C LEU A 28 22.75 -1.11 -18.37
N ALA A 29 21.70 -1.20 -19.18
CA ALA A 29 21.78 -1.75 -20.53
C ALA A 29 22.92 -1.09 -21.32
N TRP A 30 23.69 -1.89 -22.06
CA TRP A 30 24.96 -1.48 -22.67
C TRP A 30 24.83 -0.31 -23.67
N PHE A 31 23.65 -0.04 -24.22
CA PHE A 31 23.42 1.10 -25.12
C PHE A 31 23.25 2.44 -24.37
N TRP A 32 22.92 2.40 -23.08
CA TRP A 32 23.02 3.56 -22.17
C TRP A 32 24.45 3.77 -21.66
N ARG A 33 25.34 2.77 -21.81
CA ARG A 33 26.79 2.94 -21.64
C ARG A 33 27.32 3.61 -22.91
N VAL A 34 27.31 4.94 -22.91
CA VAL A 34 27.85 5.69 -24.05
C VAL A 34 29.36 5.47 -24.11
N ASN A 35 29.82 4.61 -25.02
CA ASN A 35 31.23 4.34 -25.27
C ASN A 35 31.89 5.56 -25.94
N ASN A 36 32.17 6.60 -25.15
CA ASN A 36 32.97 7.74 -25.55
C ASN A 36 34.28 7.63 -24.79
N GLY A 37 35.38 7.35 -25.51
CA GLY A 37 36.71 7.30 -24.91
C GLY A 37 36.97 8.50 -23.99
N HIS A 38 37.54 8.20 -22.82
CA HIS A 38 37.83 9.08 -21.68
C HIS A 38 36.65 9.41 -20.73
N ASP A 39 36.29 8.43 -19.89
CA ASP A 39 36.35 8.40 -18.40
C ASP A 39 35.83 9.57 -17.53
N LEU A 40 35.14 10.58 -18.06
CA LEU A 40 34.57 11.65 -17.20
C LEU A 40 33.07 11.90 -17.40
N LYS A 41 32.53 11.57 -18.58
CA LYS A 41 31.09 11.73 -18.85
C LYS A 41 30.29 10.49 -18.46
N GLU A 42 30.91 9.31 -18.47
CA GLU A 42 30.27 8.07 -18.01
C GLU A 42 29.89 8.17 -16.53
N ASP A 43 30.78 8.68 -15.68
CA ASP A 43 30.53 8.88 -14.23
C ASP A 43 29.34 9.81 -13.94
N VAL A 44 29.18 10.92 -14.67
CA VAL A 44 28.07 11.87 -14.43
C VAL A 44 26.70 11.27 -14.78
N TRP A 45 26.62 10.48 -15.86
CA TRP A 45 25.36 9.81 -16.23
C TRP A 45 25.05 8.63 -15.32
N MET A 46 26.08 7.90 -14.88
CA MET A 46 25.94 6.85 -13.87
C MET A 46 25.48 7.43 -12.52
N ASP A 47 26.05 8.54 -12.07
CA ASP A 47 25.66 9.25 -10.85
C ASP A 47 24.20 9.69 -10.90
N GLU A 48 23.74 10.27 -12.02
CA GLU A 48 22.35 10.69 -12.16
C GLU A 48 21.40 9.48 -12.23
N PHE A 49 21.80 8.38 -12.87
CA PHE A 49 21.03 7.13 -12.87
C PHE A 49 20.87 6.57 -11.46
N TYR A 50 21.96 6.45 -10.69
CA TYR A 50 21.92 5.99 -9.30
C TYR A 50 21.10 6.92 -8.41
N ARG A 51 21.22 8.24 -8.61
CA ARG A 51 20.43 9.24 -7.90
C ARG A 51 18.93 9.08 -8.18
N VAL A 52 18.53 8.93 -9.44
CA VAL A 52 17.12 8.71 -9.82
C VAL A 52 16.60 7.40 -9.24
N ASN A 53 17.38 6.32 -9.29
CA ASN A 53 16.98 5.04 -8.72
C ASN A 53 16.87 5.08 -7.20
N TRP A 54 17.78 5.76 -6.52
CA TRP A 54 17.69 6.01 -5.08
C TRP A 54 16.45 6.84 -4.74
N LEU A 55 16.16 7.92 -5.49
CA LEU A 55 14.96 8.73 -5.29
C LEU A 55 13.67 7.91 -5.48
N LYS A 56 13.61 7.06 -6.51
CA LYS A 56 12.48 6.14 -6.73
C LYS A 56 12.33 5.14 -5.58
N ALA A 57 13.43 4.53 -5.13
CA ALA A 57 13.42 3.59 -4.01
C ALA A 57 12.97 4.27 -2.71
N LYS A 58 13.46 5.47 -2.44
CA LYS A 58 13.05 6.30 -1.30
C LYS A 58 11.56 6.67 -1.38
N ALA A 59 11.08 7.11 -2.53
CA ALA A 59 9.67 7.44 -2.74
C ALA A 59 8.76 6.23 -2.51
N ARG A 60 9.16 5.04 -2.98
CA ARG A 60 8.45 3.78 -2.69
C ARG A 60 8.43 3.49 -1.19
N TRP A 61 9.59 3.57 -0.54
CA TRP A 61 9.67 3.33 0.91
C TRP A 61 8.77 4.27 1.70
N GLN A 62 8.79 5.57 1.38
CA GLN A 62 7.90 6.57 2.00
C GLN A 62 6.42 6.27 1.75
N ARG A 63 6.05 5.89 0.51
CA ARG A 63 4.68 5.49 0.18
C ARG A 63 4.24 4.27 0.98
N TRP A 64 5.06 3.23 1.06
CA TRP A 64 4.75 2.03 1.85
C TRP A 64 4.59 2.36 3.34
N GLU A 65 5.42 3.27 3.86
CA GLU A 65 5.32 3.75 5.24
C GLU A 65 4.01 4.52 5.49
N GLU A 66 3.59 5.36 4.54
CA GLU A 66 2.30 6.07 4.58
C GLU A 66 1.11 5.11 4.50
N GLU A 67 1.09 4.20 3.52
CA GLU A 67 0.04 3.20 3.33
C GLU A 67 -0.11 2.32 4.58
N LEU A 68 0.99 1.92 5.21
CA LEU A 68 0.94 1.15 6.46
C LEU A 68 0.23 1.93 7.57
N ARG A 69 0.54 3.22 7.73
CA ARG A 69 -0.13 4.09 8.72
C ARG A 69 -1.61 4.27 8.40
N LEU A 70 -1.96 4.48 7.13
CA LEU A 70 -3.35 4.62 6.68
C LEU A 70 -4.16 3.36 7.00
N VAL A 71 -3.64 2.19 6.65
CA VAL A 71 -4.30 0.89 6.90
C VAL A 71 -4.53 0.68 8.41
N GLN A 72 -3.59 1.07 9.26
CA GLN A 72 -3.76 1.01 10.73
C GLN A 72 -4.90 1.92 11.21
N HIS A 73 -4.98 3.15 10.71
CA HIS A 73 -6.08 4.06 11.02
C HIS A 73 -7.42 3.53 10.50
N GLU A 74 -7.47 2.99 9.28
CA GLU A 74 -8.66 2.38 8.69
C GLU A 74 -9.19 1.21 9.52
N MET A 75 -8.31 0.36 10.05
CA MET A 75 -8.70 -0.71 11.00
C MET A 75 -9.38 -0.13 12.23
N GLY A 76 -8.80 0.91 12.84
CA GLY A 76 -9.38 1.58 14.00
C GLY A 76 -10.72 2.26 13.71
N TRP A 77 -10.82 2.93 12.55
CA TRP A 77 -12.07 3.55 12.09
C TRP A 77 -13.16 2.53 11.79
N THR A 78 -12.80 1.37 11.24
CA THR A 78 -13.75 0.28 10.94
C THR A 78 -14.42 -0.23 12.21
N VAL A 79 -13.63 -0.49 13.26
CA VAL A 79 -14.15 -0.87 14.58
C VAL A 79 -15.05 0.22 15.14
N SER A 80 -14.59 1.47 15.10
CA SER A 80 -15.34 2.63 15.62
C SER A 80 -16.67 2.81 14.90
N TRP A 81 -16.68 2.58 13.58
CA TRP A 81 -17.89 2.63 12.75
C TRP A 81 -18.89 1.53 13.13
N PHE A 82 -18.44 0.30 13.36
CA PHE A 82 -19.33 -0.78 13.81
C PHE A 82 -19.95 -0.49 15.18
N LYS A 83 -19.17 0.04 16.13
CA LYS A 83 -19.70 0.48 17.44
C LYS A 83 -20.71 1.61 17.30
N TYR A 84 -20.43 2.59 16.45
CA TYR A 84 -21.36 3.67 16.15
C TYR A 84 -22.68 3.13 15.58
N ARG A 85 -22.62 2.21 14.59
CA ARG A 85 -23.81 1.57 14.02
C ARG A 85 -24.58 0.75 15.04
N MET A 86 -23.90 0.03 15.92
CA MET A 86 -24.52 -0.66 17.04
C MET A 86 -25.31 0.31 17.92
N GLY A 87 -24.73 1.46 18.28
CA GLY A 87 -25.40 2.51 19.06
C GLY A 87 -26.63 3.11 18.35
N GLU A 88 -26.55 3.36 17.04
CA GLU A 88 -27.72 3.81 16.26
C GLU A 88 -28.86 2.79 16.30
N TRP A 89 -28.56 1.50 16.19
CA TRP A 89 -29.58 0.45 16.26
C TRP A 89 -30.14 0.27 17.67
N ASP A 90 -29.31 0.47 18.70
CA ASP A 90 -29.77 0.43 20.09
C ASP A 90 -30.74 1.58 20.37
N GLN A 91 -30.43 2.79 19.90
CA GLN A 91 -31.35 3.92 19.97
C GLN A 91 -32.69 3.61 19.27
N ARG A 92 -32.65 3.01 18.07
CA ARG A 92 -33.86 2.58 17.36
C ARG A 92 -34.63 1.49 18.12
N TYR A 93 -33.93 0.58 18.79
CA TYR A 93 -34.54 -0.44 19.65
C TYR A 93 -35.32 0.21 20.80
N GLN A 94 -34.72 1.18 21.49
CA GLN A 94 -35.37 1.89 22.60
C GLN A 94 -36.60 2.72 22.16
N GLN A 95 -36.57 3.26 20.94
CA GLN A 95 -37.66 4.06 20.37
C GLN A 95 -38.77 3.24 19.71
N ALA A 96 -38.54 1.93 19.47
CA ALA A 96 -39.48 1.10 18.73
C ALA A 96 -40.75 0.81 19.55
N THR A 97 -41.91 1.18 19.02
CA THR A 97 -43.20 0.92 19.67
C THR A 97 -43.76 -0.47 19.35
N LYS A 98 -43.43 -1.03 18.18
CA LYS A 98 -43.96 -2.32 17.72
C LYS A 98 -43.01 -3.45 18.11
N PRO A 99 -43.51 -4.59 18.63
CA PRO A 99 -42.68 -5.70 19.07
C PRO A 99 -41.81 -6.29 17.94
N GLY A 100 -42.34 -6.33 16.71
CA GLY A 100 -41.56 -6.79 15.55
C GLY A 100 -40.38 -5.87 15.18
N HIS A 101 -40.58 -4.55 15.27
CA HIS A 101 -39.51 -3.58 15.04
C HIS A 101 -38.44 -3.68 16.12
N GLN A 102 -38.88 -3.82 17.37
CA GLN A 102 -38.00 -3.99 18.51
C GLN A 102 -37.15 -5.27 18.37
N ALA A 103 -37.76 -6.40 18.01
CA ALA A 103 -37.04 -7.65 17.78
C ALA A 103 -35.99 -7.53 16.65
N TYR A 104 -36.34 -6.85 15.55
CA TYR A 104 -35.40 -6.62 14.46
C TYR A 104 -34.25 -5.68 14.85
N ALA A 105 -34.55 -4.56 15.50
CA ALA A 105 -33.53 -3.61 15.96
C ALA A 105 -32.57 -4.28 16.95
N HIS A 106 -33.08 -5.07 17.89
CA HIS A 106 -32.26 -5.84 18.82
C HIS A 106 -31.31 -6.81 18.09
N ARG A 107 -31.83 -7.52 17.07
CA ARG A 107 -30.98 -8.38 16.22
C ARG A 107 -29.85 -7.59 15.55
N GLN A 108 -30.13 -6.37 15.08
CA GLN A 108 -29.12 -5.51 14.46
C GLN A 108 -28.06 -5.09 15.48
N VAL A 109 -28.44 -4.70 16.70
CA VAL A 109 -27.48 -4.39 17.78
C VAL A 109 -26.51 -5.55 17.98
N LEU A 110 -27.02 -6.76 18.11
CA LEU A 110 -26.19 -7.96 18.28
C LEU A 110 -25.27 -8.23 17.08
N LEU A 111 -25.76 -8.02 15.85
CA LEU A 111 -24.97 -8.21 14.63
C LEU A 111 -23.80 -7.24 14.57
N TRP A 112 -24.06 -5.94 14.76
CA TRP A 112 -23.01 -4.92 14.72
C TRP A 112 -22.03 -5.05 15.89
N GLY A 113 -22.52 -5.47 17.06
CA GLY A 113 -21.66 -5.82 18.20
C GLY A 113 -20.70 -6.97 17.90
N ARG A 114 -21.17 -8.01 17.20
CA ARG A 114 -20.30 -9.11 16.74
C ARG A 114 -19.25 -8.63 15.73
N PHE A 115 -19.63 -7.84 14.74
CA PHE A 115 -18.66 -7.27 13.79
C PHE A 115 -17.59 -6.42 14.47
N ALA A 116 -17.97 -5.59 15.46
CA ALA A 116 -17.02 -4.81 16.24
C ALA A 116 -16.05 -5.72 16.99
N LEU A 117 -16.55 -6.74 17.69
CA LEU A 117 -15.74 -7.70 18.44
C LEU A 117 -14.79 -8.50 17.54
N ASP A 118 -15.29 -9.03 16.43
CA ASP A 118 -14.51 -9.82 15.48
C ASP A 118 -13.41 -8.97 14.84
N ALA A 119 -13.72 -7.72 14.48
CA ALA A 119 -12.75 -6.77 13.95
C ALA A 119 -11.67 -6.41 14.99
N GLU A 120 -12.06 -6.09 16.23
CA GLU A 120 -11.10 -5.82 17.32
C GLU A 120 -10.15 -6.99 17.55
N ASN A 121 -10.69 -8.21 17.64
CA ASN A 121 -9.88 -9.41 17.83
C ASN A 121 -8.94 -9.65 16.64
N SER A 122 -9.41 -9.42 15.42
CA SER A 122 -8.61 -9.61 14.19
C SER A 122 -7.51 -8.55 14.02
N PHE A 123 -7.72 -7.34 14.55
CA PHE A 123 -6.79 -6.22 14.39
C PHE A 123 -5.86 -6.01 15.58
N LYS A 124 -6.16 -6.59 16.75
CA LYS A 124 -5.40 -6.41 18.00
C LYS A 124 -3.89 -6.56 17.81
N ASP A 125 -3.44 -7.63 17.15
CA ASP A 125 -2.01 -7.89 16.96
C ASP A 125 -1.36 -7.00 15.88
N LYS A 126 -2.17 -6.46 14.96
CA LYS A 126 -1.71 -5.62 13.84
C LYS A 126 -1.58 -4.14 14.22
N LEU A 127 -2.24 -3.71 15.30
CA LEU A 127 -2.22 -2.34 15.81
C LEU A 127 -1.09 -2.08 16.82
N ILE A 128 -0.53 -3.12 17.46
CA ILE A 128 0.45 -2.99 18.56
C ILE A 128 1.88 -2.70 18.08
N VAL A 129 2.21 -3.00 16.82
CA VAL A 129 3.60 -3.04 16.31
C VAL A 129 4.26 -1.65 16.20
N VAL A 130 3.53 -0.55 16.44
CA VAL A 130 4.06 0.82 16.27
C VAL A 130 3.75 1.66 17.51
N THR A 131 4.35 1.32 18.65
CA THR A 131 4.53 2.25 19.79
C THR A 131 5.97 2.20 20.23
#